data_AF-A0A941I896-F1
#
_entry.id   AF-A0A941I896-F1
#
_cell.length_a   1.000
_cell.length_b   1.000
_cell.length_c   1.000
_cell.angle_alpha   90.00
_cell.angle_beta   90.00
_cell.angle_gamma   90.00
#
_symmetry.space_group_name_H-M   'P 1'
#
loop_
_entity.id
_entity.type
_entity.pdbx_description
1 polymer ?
#
loop_
_entity_poly.entity_id
_entity_poly.type
_entity_poly.pdbx_seq_one_letter_code
_entity_poly.pdbx_strand_id
1 'polypeptide(L)'
;EFERHFWSGGNLVELYQTAAANRRNGRDKTGSLERIFEAGMSEYQKVKNANKAALDAGAMLDGARRAMRAAYQREMDMLESHLSFLASVGSVSPYIGLFGTVWGIMNA
;
A
#
# COMPACT_ATOMS: atom_id res chain seq x y z
N GLU A 1 -0.13 5.14 12.67
CA GLU A 1 0.20 6.51 13.12
C GLU A 1 -0.17 7.55 12.08
N PHE A 2 0.30 7.38 10.83
CA PHE A 2 -0.03 8.25 9.70
C PHE A 2 -1.52 8.58 9.55
N GLU A 3 -2.41 7.58 9.58
CA GLU A 3 -3.85 7.80 9.40
C GLU A 3 -4.42 8.80 10.41
N ARG A 4 -4.00 8.70 11.69
CA ARG A 4 -4.42 9.62 12.74
C ARG A 4 -3.94 11.04 12.46
N HIS A 5 -2.70 11.18 11.99
CA HIS A 5 -2.09 12.47 11.66
C HIS A 5 -2.70 13.11 10.39
N PHE A 6 -3.08 12.26 9.43
CA PHE A 6 -3.80 12.67 8.22
C PHE A 6 -5.20 13.21 8.57
N TRP A 7 -5.96 12.48 9.38
CA TRP A 7 -7.31 12.89 9.78
C TRP A 7 -7.37 13.99 10.84
N SER A 8 -6.29 14.23 11.59
CA SER A 8 -6.23 15.33 12.55
C SER A 8 -6.16 16.72 11.89
N GLY A 9 -6.13 16.81 10.57
CA GLY A 9 -6.09 18.08 9.83
C GLY A 9 -4.74 18.78 9.91
N GLY A 10 -3.65 18.02 10.13
CA GLY A 10 -2.29 18.55 10.18
C GLY A 10 -1.79 19.10 8.83
N ASN A 11 -0.57 19.61 8.81
CA ASN A 11 0.03 20.15 7.60
C ASN A 11 0.34 19.04 6.58
N LEU A 12 -0.41 19.00 5.47
CA LEU A 12 -0.23 18.01 4.40
C LEU A 12 1.15 18.06 3.74
N VAL A 13 1.82 19.22 3.75
CA VAL A 13 3.17 19.35 3.20
C VAL A 13 4.20 18.67 4.10
N GLU A 14 4.07 18.83 5.42
CA GLU A 14 4.90 18.15 6.41
C GLU A 14 4.67 16.64 6.35
N LEU A 15 3.40 16.22 6.31
CA LEU A 15 3.02 14.82 6.17
C LEU A 15 3.61 14.19 4.89
N TYR A 16 3.64 14.95 3.78
CA TYR A 16 4.28 14.51 2.55
C TYR A 16 5.80 14.37 2.69
N GLN A 17 6.48 15.29 3.37
CA GLN A 17 7.92 15.20 3.59
C GLN A 17 8.28 13.95 4.40
N THR A 18 7.52 13.67 5.47
CA THR A 18 7.68 12.46 6.28
C THR A 18 7.42 11.20 5.45
N ALA A 19 6.33 11.16 4.69
CA ALA A 19 6.01 10.01 3.83
C ALA A 19 7.10 9.78 2.73
N ALA A 20 7.61 10.86 2.13
CA ALA A 20 8.67 10.80 1.13
C ALA A 20 10.01 10.34 1.74
N ALA A 21 10.33 10.76 2.97
CA ALA A 21 11.50 10.31 3.71
C ALA A 21 11.39 8.82 4.06
N ASN A 22 10.23 8.38 4.56
CA ASN A 22 9.99 6.98 4.90
C ASN A 22 10.07 6.06 3.67
N ARG A 23 9.60 6.51 2.50
CA ARG A 23 9.78 5.76 1.26
C ARG A 23 11.26 5.53 0.92
N ARG A 24 12.12 6.54 1.12
CA ARG A 24 13.57 6.39 0.87
C ARG A 24 14.22 5.39 1.81
N ASN A 25 13.70 5.26 3.03
CA ASN A 25 14.19 4.34 4.05
C ASN A 25 13.75 2.88 3.83
N GLY A 26 12.98 2.59 2.79
CA GLY A 26 12.56 1.24 2.40
C GLY A 26 11.06 1.01 2.55
N ARG A 27 10.54 0.08 1.74
CA ARG A 27 9.11 -0.25 1.63
C ARG A 27 8.53 -0.77 2.95
N ASP A 28 9.33 -1.47 3.74
CA ASP A 28 8.92 -2.09 5.00
C ASP A 28 8.64 -1.07 6.11
N LYS A 29 9.19 0.15 5.97
CA LYS A 29 8.99 1.24 6.92
C LYS A 29 7.85 2.18 6.56
N THR A 30 7.19 1.95 5.41
CA THR A 30 6.09 2.80 4.93
C THR A 30 4.79 2.00 4.90
N GLY A 31 3.72 2.56 5.48
CA GLY A 31 2.38 1.98 5.35
C GLY A 31 1.81 2.07 3.92
N SER A 32 0.87 1.20 3.56
CA SER A 32 0.19 1.26 2.25
C SER A 32 -0.55 2.59 2.04
N LEU A 33 -1.25 3.08 3.07
CA LEU A 33 -1.90 4.40 3.09
C LEU A 33 -0.92 5.55 2.85
N GLU A 34 0.26 5.52 3.50
CA GLU A 34 1.33 6.50 3.30
C GLU A 34 1.82 6.52 1.84
N ARG A 35 1.98 5.33 1.24
CA ARG A 35 2.43 5.20 -0.15
C ARG A 35 1.41 5.75 -1.14
N ILE A 36 0.12 5.51 -0.90
CA ILE A 36 -0.98 6.05 -1.71
C ILE A 36 -1.00 7.58 -1.62
N PHE A 37 -0.95 8.11 -0.40
CA PHE A 37 -0.93 9.55 -0.16
C PHE A 37 0.27 10.23 -0.81
N GLU A 38 1.47 9.68 -0.61
CA GLU A 38 2.69 10.22 -1.21
C GLU A 38 2.56 10.28 -2.73
N ALA A 39 2.00 9.25 -3.38
CA ALA A 39 1.88 9.21 -4.83
C ALA A 39 0.99 10.35 -5.36
N GLY A 40 -0.12 10.62 -4.66
CA GLY A 40 -1.00 11.74 -4.97
C GLY A 40 -0.33 13.10 -4.78
N MET A 41 0.32 13.30 -3.63
CA MET A 41 1.00 14.57 -3.30
C MET A 41 2.23 14.82 -4.17
N SER A 42 2.96 13.78 -4.55
CA SER A 42 4.08 13.87 -5.49
C SER A 42 3.61 14.37 -6.85
N GLU A 43 2.50 13.84 -7.36
CA GLU A 43 1.91 14.28 -8.63
C GLU A 43 1.38 15.71 -8.55
N TYR A 44 0.68 16.05 -7.47
CA TYR A 44 0.20 17.41 -7.21
C TYR A 44 1.37 18.42 -7.21
N GLN A 45 2.45 18.13 -6.50
CA GLN A 45 3.64 18.98 -6.42
C GLN A 45 4.36 19.08 -7.78
N LYS A 46 4.44 17.99 -8.56
CA LYS A 46 5.02 18.02 -9.90
C LYS A 46 4.28 18.96 -10.84
N VAL A 47 2.94 18.88 -10.89
CA VAL A 47 2.12 19.74 -11.74
C VAL A 47 2.20 21.19 -11.27
N LYS A 48 2.20 21.42 -9.96
CA LYS A 48 2.33 22.76 -9.36
C LYS A 48 3.69 23.39 -9.70
N ASN A 49 4.78 22.65 -9.55
CA ASN A 49 6.14 23.13 -9.81
C ASN A 49 6.44 23.29 -11.30
N ALA A 50 5.77 22.54 -12.17
CA ALA A 50 5.92 22.65 -13.62
C ALA A 50 5.35 23.97 -14.19
N ASN A 51 4.95 24.93 -13.35
CA ASN A 51 4.28 26.19 -13.73
C ASN A 51 3.11 26.00 -14.71
N LYS A 52 2.53 24.80 -14.68
CA LYS A 52 1.21 24.48 -15.20
C LYS A 52 0.12 25.10 -14.32
N ALA A 53 0.41 26.21 -13.65
CA ALA A 53 -0.53 26.98 -12.84
C ALA A 53 -1.68 27.57 -13.68
N ALA A 54 -1.55 27.57 -15.00
CA ALA A 54 -2.65 27.83 -15.93
C ALA A 54 -3.60 26.63 -16.15
N LEU A 55 -3.25 25.44 -15.64
CA LEU A 55 -4.20 24.33 -15.57
C LEU A 55 -5.16 24.57 -14.43
N ASP A 56 -6.45 24.37 -14.73
CA ASP A 56 -7.54 24.36 -13.78
C ASP A 56 -7.19 23.50 -12.55
N ALA A 57 -7.56 23.98 -11.37
CA ALA A 57 -7.39 23.25 -10.11
C ALA A 57 -8.00 21.84 -10.19
N GLY A 58 -9.07 21.68 -10.98
CA GLY A 58 -9.64 20.37 -11.31
C GLY A 58 -8.65 19.41 -11.96
N ALA A 59 -7.92 19.85 -12.99
CA ALA A 59 -6.95 19.01 -13.70
C ALA A 59 -5.77 18.58 -12.80
N MET A 60 -5.34 19.46 -11.89
CA MET A 60 -4.29 19.14 -10.92
C MET A 60 -4.77 18.09 -9.91
N LEU A 61 -5.99 18.23 -9.40
CA LEU A 61 -6.60 17.25 -8.48
C LEU A 61 -6.86 15.91 -9.17
N ASP A 62 -7.24 15.91 -10.44
CA ASP A 62 -7.46 14.68 -11.21
C ASP A 62 -6.16 13.92 -11.44
N GLY A 63 -5.04 14.62 -11.71
CA GLY A 63 -3.71 14.02 -11.75
C GLY A 63 -3.35 13.33 -10.44
N ALA A 64 -3.53 14.04 -9.32
CA ALA A 64 -3.29 13.49 -7.98
C ALA A 64 -4.19 12.27 -7.68
N ARG A 65 -5.49 12.35 -7.99
CA ARG A 65 -6.44 11.24 -7.84
C ARG A 65 -6.05 10.02 -8.65
N ARG A 66 -5.65 10.22 -9.90
CA ARG A 66 -5.20 9.14 -10.78
C ARG A 66 -3.94 8.47 -10.25
N ALA A 67 -2.98 9.25 -9.75
CA ALA A 67 -1.78 8.72 -9.11
C ALA A 67 -2.12 7.89 -7.85
N MET A 68 -3.01 8.40 -6.99
CA MET A 68 -3.50 7.67 -5.81
C MET A 68 -4.19 6.37 -6.20
N ARG A 69 -5.05 6.39 -7.23
CA ARG A 69 -5.78 5.19 -7.69
C ARG A 69 -4.83 4.13 -8.24
N ALA A 70 -3.82 4.54 -9.02
CA ALA A 70 -2.80 3.63 -9.52
C ALA A 70 -1.94 3.06 -8.39
N ALA A 71 -1.60 3.85 -7.36
CA ALA A 71 -0.90 3.35 -6.18
C ALA A 71 -1.76 2.35 -5.40
N TYR A 72 -3.05 2.66 -5.18
CA TYR A 72 -3.99 1.77 -4.51
C TYR A 72 -4.08 0.40 -5.20
N GLN A 73 -4.23 0.37 -6.53
CA GLN A 73 -4.29 -0.89 -7.27
C GLN A 73 -3.03 -1.73 -7.08
N ARG A 74 -1.83 -1.14 -7.20
CA ARG A 74 -0.57 -1.86 -6.96
C ARG A 74 -0.45 -2.41 -5.54
N GLU A 75 -0.97 -1.70 -4.55
CA GLU A 75 -0.99 -2.16 -3.17
C GLU A 75 -1.97 -3.32 -2.97
N MET A 76 -3.13 -3.29 -3.65
CA MET A 76 -4.07 -4.41 -3.66
C MET A 76 -3.49 -5.64 -4.36
N ASP A 77 -2.91 -5.48 -5.55
CA ASP A 77 -2.27 -6.57 -6.30
C ASP A 77 -1.21 -7.29 -5.45
N MET A 78 -0.44 -6.53 -4.67
CA MET A 78 0.57 -7.08 -3.76
C MET A 78 -0.05 -7.90 -2.63
N LEU A 79 -1.15 -7.44 -2.05
CA LEU A 79 -1.87 -8.19 -1.01
C LEU A 79 -2.50 -9.47 -1.57
N GLU A 80 -3.07 -9.39 -2.78
CA GLU A 80 -3.70 -10.52 -3.45
C GLU A 80 -2.69 -11.59 -3.89
N SER A 81 -1.46 -11.20 -4.21
CA SER A 81 -0.42 -12.13 -4.71
C SER A 81 -0.13 -13.32 -3.80
N HIS A 82 -0.35 -13.18 -2.49
CA HIS A 82 -0.12 -14.26 -1.51
C HIS A 82 -1.41 -15.00 -1.11
N LEU A 83 -2.57 -14.52 -1.53
CA LEU A 83 -3.86 -15.02 -1.08
C LEU A 83 -4.15 -16.43 -1.65
N SER A 84 -3.79 -16.67 -2.91
CA SER A 84 -3.89 -18.00 -3.54
C SER A 84 -2.98 -19.04 -2.87
N PHE A 85 -1.80 -18.64 -2.42
CA PHE A 85 -0.90 -19.52 -1.67
C PHE A 85 -1.48 -19.86 -0.31
N LEU A 86 -1.97 -18.86 0.44
CA LEU A 86 -2.64 -19.08 1.72
C LEU A 86 -3.87 -19.98 1.57
N ALA A 87 -4.65 -19.82 0.50
CA ALA A 87 -5.78 -20.69 0.19
C ALA A 87 -5.34 -22.14 -0.09
N SER A 88 -4.24 -22.33 -0.82
CA SER A 88 -3.67 -23.65 -1.12
C SER A 88 -3.11 -24.34 0.12
N VAL A 89 -2.36 -23.62 0.95
CA VAL A 89 -1.84 -24.16 2.21
C VAL A 89 -2.99 -24.50 3.14
N GLY A 90 -4.01 -23.63 3.25
CA GLY A 90 -5.21 -23.88 4.04
C GLY A 90 -5.93 -25.16 3.61
N SER A 91 -6.10 -25.40 2.31
CA SER A 91 -6.81 -26.58 1.80
C SER A 91 -6.02 -27.88 1.92
N VAL A 92 -4.69 -27.83 1.83
CA VAL A 92 -3.82 -29.02 1.91
C VAL A 92 -3.44 -29.37 3.36
N SER A 93 -3.47 -28.39 4.28
CA SER A 93 -3.12 -28.58 5.70
C SER A 93 -3.83 -29.75 6.42
N PRO A 94 -5.12 -30.06 6.17
CA PRO A 94 -5.80 -31.18 6.84
C PRO A 94 -5.22 -32.53 6.44
N TYR A 95 -4.83 -32.70 5.18
CA TYR A 95 -4.26 -33.95 4.67
C TYR A 95 -2.88 -34.21 5.24
N ILE A 96 -2.05 -33.16 5.38
CA ILE A 96 -0.74 -33.29 6.04
C ILE A 96 -0.90 -33.64 7.52
N GLY A 97 -1.87 -33.03 8.22
CA GLY A 97 -2.19 -33.39 9.60
C GLY A 97 -2.63 -34.84 9.75
N LEU A 98 -3.55 -35.29 8.90
CA LEU A 98 -4.03 -36.68 8.88
C LEU A 98 -2.88 -37.65 8.61
N PHE A 99 -2.02 -37.36 7.64
CA PHE A 99 -0.83 -38.16 7.36
C PHE A 99 0.06 -38.33 8.60
N GLY A 100 0.34 -37.24 9.30
CA GLY A 100 1.12 -37.29 10.54
C GLY A 100 0.48 -38.15 11.64
N THR A 101 -0.85 -38.08 11.78
CA THR A 101 -1.57 -38.92 12.75
C THR A 101 -1.52 -40.41 12.40
N VAL A 102 -1.66 -40.77 11.11
CA VAL A 102 -1.60 -42.16 10.65
C VAL A 102 -0.19 -42.72 10.84
N TRP A 103 0.84 -41.98 10.42
CA TRP A 103 2.23 -42.38 10.63
C TRP A 103 2.53 -42.59 12.11
N GLY A 104 2.08 -41.67 12.97
CA GLY A 104 2.27 -41.75 14.42
C GLY A 104 1.68 -43.03 15.02
N ILE A 105 0.51 -43.47 14.54
CA ILE A 105 -0.11 -44.74 14.96
C ILE A 105 0.65 -45.95 14.42
N MET A 106 1.19 -45.88 13.20
CA MET A 106 1.90 -47.02 12.57
C MET A 106 3.27 -47.31 13.20
N ASN A 107 3.91 -46.29 13.78
CA ASN A 107 5.28 -46.38 14.28
C ASN A 107 5.38 -46.28 15.81
N ALA A 108 4.24 -46.38 16.50
CA ALA A 108 4.09 -46.45 17.95
C ALA A 108 3.87 -47.89 18.44
#